data_AF-A0A821NFY0-F1
#
_entry.id   AF-A0A821NFY0-F1
#
_cell.length_a   1.000
_cell.length_b   1.000
_cell.length_c   1.000
_cell.angle_alpha   90.00
_cell.angle_beta   90.00
_cell.angle_gamma   90.00
#
_symmetry.space_group_name_H-M   'P 1'
#
loop_
_entity.id
_entity.type
_entity.pdbx_description
1 polymer ?
#
loop_
_entity_poly.entity_id
_entity_poly.type
_entity_poly.pdbx_seq_one_letter_code
_entity_poly.pdbx_strand_id
1 'polypeptide(L)'
;GEICYQLERRILVIILSKSKQFYGYSLRYLSLIIENEFNKHDHVIYKKRFLEIEKYLLKTNFHFNYHSIITFYYINKYGIYSDYQWLNAYSNILSNIHDIKTFCYSILSKKFHEDFSIIINSLELISNFDHKPLFYW
;
A
#
# COMPACT_ATOMS: atom_id res chain seq x y z
N GLY A 1 -8.93 -2.52 6.34
CA GLY A 1 -7.62 -3.18 6.23
C GLY A 1 -7.22 -3.35 4.79
N GLU A 2 -8.16 -3.73 3.94
CA GLU A 2 -7.94 -3.94 2.51
C GLU A 2 -7.14 -2.85 1.77
N ILE A 3 -7.53 -1.58 1.86
CA ILE A 3 -6.80 -0.43 1.25
C ILE A 3 -5.32 -0.45 1.66
N CYS A 4 -5.07 -0.67 2.95
CA CYS A 4 -3.73 -0.73 3.51
C CYS A 4 -2.94 -1.95 3.00
N TYR A 5 -3.61 -3.10 2.87
CA TYR A 5 -3.02 -4.31 2.32
C TYR A 5 -2.60 -4.10 0.86
N GLN A 6 -3.48 -3.59 0.02
CA GLN A 6 -3.17 -3.30 -1.39
C GLN A 6 -1.98 -2.36 -1.53
N LEU A 7 -1.93 -1.30 -0.73
CA LEU A 7 -0.81 -0.36 -0.75
C LEU A 7 0.52 -1.04 -0.42
N GLU A 8 0.59 -1.74 0.72
CA GLU A 8 1.80 -2.45 1.17
C GLU A 8 2.26 -3.46 0.11
N ARG A 9 1.34 -4.29 -0.38
CA ARG A 9 1.66 -5.36 -1.34
C ARG A 9 2.14 -4.84 -2.67
N ARG A 10 1.52 -3.79 -3.20
CA ARG A 10 1.92 -3.23 -4.50
C ARG A 10 3.29 -2.59 -4.43
N ILE A 11 3.58 -1.83 -3.38
CA ILE A 11 4.91 -1.25 -3.16
C ILE A 11 5.97 -2.36 -3.05
N LEU A 12 5.68 -3.43 -2.28
CA LEU A 12 6.58 -4.58 -2.17
C LEU A 12 6.81 -5.26 -3.52
N VAL A 13 5.76 -5.51 -4.32
CA VAL A 13 5.86 -6.12 -5.66
C VAL A 13 6.69 -5.27 -6.61
N ILE A 14 6.47 -3.96 -6.62
CA ILE A 14 7.22 -3.03 -7.49
C ILE A 14 8.71 -3.10 -7.14
N ILE A 15 9.04 -3.02 -5.86
CA ILE A 15 10.43 -2.95 -5.42
C ILE A 15 11.11 -4.32 -5.53
N LEU A 16 10.51 -5.36 -4.94
CA LEU A 16 11.05 -6.71 -4.79
C LEU A 16 10.49 -7.68 -5.84
N SER A 17 10.66 -7.38 -7.13
CA SER A 17 9.94 -8.07 -8.23
C SER A 17 10.11 -9.59 -8.34
N LYS A 18 11.12 -10.20 -7.71
CA LYS A 18 11.32 -11.66 -7.74
C LYS A 18 10.63 -12.40 -6.60
N SER A 19 10.22 -11.70 -5.55
CA SER A 19 9.61 -12.30 -4.37
C SER A 19 8.16 -12.63 -4.66
N LYS A 20 7.83 -13.93 -4.71
CA LYS A 20 6.47 -14.42 -4.95
C LYS A 20 5.58 -14.39 -3.71
N GLN A 21 6.19 -14.35 -2.53
CA GLN A 21 5.48 -14.40 -1.25
C GLN A 21 6.11 -13.42 -0.26
N PHE A 22 5.36 -12.40 0.14
CA PHE A 22 5.79 -11.42 1.15
C PHE A 22 5.14 -11.68 2.51
N TYR A 23 5.02 -12.94 2.93
CA TYR A 23 4.50 -13.26 4.28
C TYR A 23 5.45 -12.74 5.35
N GLY A 24 4.95 -11.94 6.29
CA GLY A 24 5.76 -11.32 7.34
C GLY A 24 6.61 -10.12 6.88
N TYR A 25 6.50 -9.71 5.61
CA TYR A 25 7.15 -8.50 5.13
C TYR A 25 6.28 -7.29 5.44
N SER A 26 6.91 -6.23 5.91
CA SER A 26 6.30 -4.91 6.09
C SER A 26 7.21 -3.88 5.45
N LEU A 27 6.62 -2.85 4.86
CA LEU A 27 7.38 -1.74 4.28
C LEU A 27 8.34 -1.07 5.27
N ARG A 28 8.07 -1.15 6.58
CA ARG A 28 8.99 -0.69 7.63
C ARG A 28 10.36 -1.38 7.61
N TYR A 29 10.41 -2.64 7.18
CA TYR A 29 11.66 -3.42 7.13
C TYR A 29 12.29 -3.43 5.74
N LEU A 30 11.75 -2.66 4.80
CA LEU A 30 12.15 -2.74 3.40
C LEU A 30 13.60 -2.33 3.17
N SER A 31 14.08 -1.28 3.84
CA SER A 31 15.49 -0.88 3.76
C SER A 31 16.42 -2.01 4.19
N LEU A 32 16.11 -2.66 5.33
CA LEU A 32 16.87 -3.80 5.86
C LEU A 32 16.85 -5.00 4.90
N ILE A 33 15.70 -5.28 4.28
CA ILE A 33 15.57 -6.35 3.28
C ILE A 33 16.47 -6.08 2.08
N ILE A 34 16.51 -4.84 1.59
CA ILE A 34 17.34 -4.44 0.45
C ILE A 34 18.83 -4.49 0.80
N GLU A 35 19.21 -4.02 1.98
CA GLU A 35 20.60 -4.04 2.45
C GLU A 35 21.14 -5.47 2.60
N ASN A 36 20.30 -6.40 3.02
CA ASN A 36 20.64 -7.81 3.20
C ASN A 36 20.50 -8.66 1.92
N GLU A 37 20.19 -8.06 0.76
CA GLU A 37 20.12 -8.78 -0.51
C GLU A 37 21.52 -9.25 -0.95
N PHE A 38 21.72 -10.57 -0.93
CA PHE A 38 23.01 -11.19 -1.26
C PHE A 38 23.33 -11.09 -2.76
N ASN A 39 22.32 -11.11 -3.62
CA ASN A 39 22.53 -10.95 -5.05
C ASN A 39 22.81 -9.48 -5.37
N LYS A 40 24.06 -9.16 -5.72
CA LYS A 40 24.49 -7.79 -6.03
C LYS A 40 23.67 -7.13 -7.14
N HIS A 41 23.22 -7.89 -8.14
CA HIS A 41 22.40 -7.34 -9.22
C HIS A 41 21.01 -6.97 -8.71
N ASP A 42 20.39 -7.85 -7.92
CA ASP A 42 19.08 -7.61 -7.33
C ASP A 42 19.13 -6.47 -6.29
N HIS A 43 20.18 -6.40 -5.47
CA HIS A 43 20.42 -5.28 -4.55
C HIS A 43 20.36 -3.95 -5.30
N VAL A 44 21.13 -3.79 -6.38
CA VAL A 44 21.19 -2.53 -7.15
C VAL A 44 19.82 -2.18 -7.73
N ILE A 45 19.10 -3.18 -8.26
CA ILE A 45 17.76 -2.98 -8.82
C ILE A 45 16.76 -2.57 -7.73
N TYR A 46 16.71 -3.30 -6.62
CA TYR A 46 15.78 -3.04 -5.53
C TYR A 46 16.04 -1.68 -4.89
N LYS A 47 17.31 -1.33 -4.67
CA LYS A 47 17.70 -0.01 -4.15
C LYS A 47 17.27 1.11 -5.10
N LYS A 48 17.48 0.95 -6.40
CA LYS A 48 17.03 1.94 -7.41
C LYS A 48 15.52 2.13 -7.36
N ARG A 49 14.75 1.03 -7.36
CA ARG A 49 13.28 1.09 -7.31
C ARG A 49 12.75 1.63 -6.00
N PHE A 50 13.39 1.30 -4.88
CA PHE A 50 13.04 1.84 -3.58
C PHE A 50 13.16 3.37 -3.58
N LEU A 51 14.28 3.92 -4.04
CA LEU A 51 14.48 5.38 -4.13
C LEU A 51 13.49 6.05 -5.08
N GLU A 52 13.16 5.39 -6.20
CA GLU A 52 12.16 5.87 -7.15
C GLU A 52 10.78 5.96 -6.51
N ILE A 53 10.34 4.88 -5.85
CA ILE A 53 9.03 4.82 -5.19
C ILE A 53 8.97 5.74 -3.98
N GLU A 54 10.04 5.82 -3.19
CA GLU A 54 10.15 6.75 -2.07
C GLU A 54 9.95 8.19 -2.55
N LYS A 55 10.68 8.61 -3.58
CA LYS A 55 10.52 9.94 -4.18
C LYS A 55 9.10 10.16 -4.72
N TYR A 56 8.50 9.13 -5.32
CA TYR A 56 7.16 9.23 -5.89
C TYR A 56 6.08 9.40 -4.80
N LEU A 57 6.22 8.67 -3.69
CA LEU A 57 5.31 8.68 -2.55
C LEU A 57 5.46 9.90 -1.64
N LEU A 58 6.56 10.66 -1.75
CA LEU A 58 6.66 11.97 -1.08
C LEU A 58 5.57 12.96 -1.54
N LYS A 59 5.00 12.79 -2.74
CA LYS A 59 3.89 13.62 -3.24
C LYS A 59 2.63 13.55 -2.36
N THR A 60 2.49 12.49 -1.57
CA THR A 60 1.38 12.28 -0.63
C THR A 60 1.82 12.36 0.83
N ASN A 61 3.07 12.79 1.10
CA ASN A 61 3.69 12.77 2.42
C ASN A 61 3.76 11.37 3.06
N PHE A 62 3.84 10.31 2.24
CA PHE A 62 3.91 8.96 2.76
C PHE A 62 5.33 8.63 3.27
N HIS A 63 5.42 8.44 4.58
CA HIS A 63 6.59 7.92 5.27
C HIS A 63 6.50 6.40 5.49
N PHE A 64 7.44 5.64 4.92
CA PHE A 64 7.49 4.17 5.00
C PHE A 64 7.42 3.66 6.44
N ASN A 65 8.30 4.15 7.33
CA ASN A 65 8.37 3.63 8.70
C ASN A 65 7.11 3.91 9.51
N TYR A 66 6.56 5.12 9.40
CA TYR A 66 5.41 5.55 10.20
C TYR A 66 4.10 4.99 9.64
N HIS A 67 3.82 5.22 8.37
CA HIS A 67 2.56 4.76 7.77
C HIS A 67 2.50 3.24 7.64
N SER A 68 3.63 2.53 7.54
CA SER A 68 3.61 1.06 7.55
C SER A 68 3.14 0.49 8.90
N ILE A 69 3.37 1.19 10.01
CA ILE A 69 2.83 0.80 11.31
C ILE A 69 1.30 0.98 11.32
N ILE A 70 0.81 2.06 10.72
CA ILE A 70 -0.62 2.38 10.65
C ILE A 70 -1.35 1.41 9.72
N THR A 71 -0.79 1.12 8.54
CA THR A 71 -1.34 0.13 7.60
C THR A 71 -1.45 -1.23 8.28
N PHE A 72 -0.41 -1.67 8.99
CA PHE A 72 -0.43 -2.93 9.74
C PHE A 72 -1.50 -2.94 10.82
N TYR A 73 -1.65 -1.85 11.60
CA TYR A 73 -2.72 -1.71 12.57
C TYR A 73 -4.11 -1.86 11.92
N TYR A 74 -4.35 -1.21 10.79
CA TYR A 74 -5.63 -1.29 10.09
C TYR A 74 -5.90 -2.62 9.40
N ILE A 75 -4.86 -3.31 8.92
CA ILE A 75 -4.98 -4.67 8.40
C ILE A 75 -5.44 -5.60 9.52
N ASN A 76 -4.79 -5.56 10.69
CA ASN A 76 -5.16 -6.43 11.81
C ASN A 76 -6.52 -6.08 12.41
N LYS A 77 -6.86 -4.80 12.51
CA LYS A 77 -8.11 -4.35 13.13
C LYS A 77 -9.34 -4.64 12.27
N TYR A 78 -9.24 -4.41 10.96
CA TYR A 78 -10.40 -4.45 10.06
C TYR A 78 -10.37 -5.62 9.08
N GLY A 79 -9.30 -6.43 9.09
CA GLY A 79 -9.12 -7.55 8.18
C GLY A 79 -8.85 -7.15 6.73
N ILE A 80 -8.63 -8.21 5.94
CA ILE A 80 -8.50 -8.23 4.48
C ILE A 80 -9.71 -9.03 3.99
N TYR A 81 -10.33 -8.61 2.90
CA TYR A 81 -11.50 -9.33 2.37
C TYR A 81 -11.07 -10.68 1.77
N SER A 82 -11.80 -11.73 2.13
CA SER A 82 -11.60 -13.08 1.60
C SER A 82 -12.64 -13.48 0.56
N ASP A 83 -13.81 -12.84 0.57
CA ASP A 83 -14.88 -13.03 -0.40
C ASP A 83 -15.01 -11.75 -1.23
N TYR A 84 -14.89 -11.86 -2.55
CA TYR A 84 -14.98 -10.73 -3.47
C TYR A 84 -16.35 -10.63 -4.17
N GLN A 85 -17.34 -11.43 -3.79
CA GLN A 85 -18.67 -11.38 -4.43
C GLN A 85 -19.38 -10.05 -4.24
N TRP A 86 -19.19 -9.38 -3.09
CA TRP A 86 -19.74 -8.05 -2.83
C TRP A 86 -19.14 -6.97 -3.74
N LEU A 87 -17.93 -7.16 -4.29
CA LEU A 87 -17.32 -6.18 -5.21
C LEU A 87 -18.12 -5.96 -6.48
N ASN A 88 -18.81 -6.98 -6.99
CA ASN A 88 -19.70 -6.79 -8.14
C ASN A 88 -20.88 -5.87 -7.81
N ALA A 89 -21.33 -5.87 -6.55
CA ALA A 89 -22.41 -5.00 -6.08
C ALA A 89 -21.94 -3.56 -5.81
N TYR A 90 -20.66 -3.36 -5.44
CA TYR A 90 -20.10 -2.06 -5.03
C TYR A 90 -19.01 -1.52 -5.97
N SER A 91 -18.81 -2.12 -7.15
CA SER A 91 -17.73 -1.79 -8.10
C SER A 91 -17.71 -0.31 -8.48
N ASN A 92 -18.88 0.30 -8.66
CA ASN A 92 -19.02 1.71 -8.97
C ASN A 92 -18.51 2.61 -7.81
N ILE A 93 -18.82 2.27 -6.56
CA ILE A 93 -18.36 3.03 -5.38
C ILE A 93 -16.84 2.88 -5.20
N LEU A 94 -16.31 1.69 -5.49
CA LEU A 94 -14.89 1.38 -5.35
C LEU A 94 -14.02 1.92 -6.48
N SER A 95 -14.63 2.51 -7.51
CA SER A 95 -13.92 3.23 -8.57
C SER A 95 -13.64 4.70 -8.23
N ASN A 96 -14.35 5.27 -7.25
CA ASN A 96 -14.21 6.67 -6.86
C ASN A 96 -13.53 6.82 -5.50
N ILE A 97 -12.33 7.39 -5.49
CA ILE A 97 -11.55 7.57 -4.27
C ILE A 97 -12.23 8.50 -3.25
N HIS A 98 -13.01 9.47 -3.70
CA HIS A 98 -13.74 10.38 -2.84
C HIS A 98 -14.81 9.65 -2.02
N ASP A 99 -15.54 8.74 -2.68
CA ASP A 99 -16.61 7.97 -2.05
C ASP A 99 -16.03 6.96 -1.06
N ILE A 100 -14.93 6.29 -1.42
CA ILE A 100 -14.19 5.40 -0.51
C ILE A 100 -13.72 6.16 0.72
N LYS A 101 -13.13 7.34 0.53
CA LYS A 101 -12.61 8.16 1.63
C LYS A 101 -13.73 8.59 2.58
N THR A 102 -14.86 9.03 2.04
CA THR A 102 -16.05 9.42 2.81
C THR A 102 -16.59 8.25 3.63
N PHE A 103 -16.70 7.07 3.02
CA PHE A 103 -17.09 5.85 3.71
C PHE A 103 -16.12 5.50 4.85
N CYS A 104 -14.82 5.49 4.60
CA CYS A 104 -13.84 5.19 5.65
C CYS A 104 -13.83 6.22 6.78
N TYR A 105 -14.04 7.50 6.49
CA TYR A 105 -14.16 8.54 7.52
C TYR A 105 -15.37 8.38 8.44
N SER A 106 -16.44 7.73 7.97
CA SER A 106 -17.59 7.38 8.82
C SER A 106 -17.26 6.28 9.84
N ILE A 107 -16.23 5.48 9.59
CA ILE A 107 -15.80 4.35 10.43
C ILE A 107 -14.62 4.75 11.33
N LEU A 108 -13.68 5.53 10.79
CA LEU A 108 -12.46 5.91 11.47
C LEU A 108 -12.67 7.08 12.44
N SER A 109 -11.99 7.04 13.59
CA SER A 109 -11.90 8.20 14.47
C SER A 109 -11.21 9.37 13.77
N LYS A 110 -11.73 10.59 13.97
CA LYS A 110 -11.23 11.83 13.35
C LYS A 110 -9.72 12.03 13.47
N LYS A 111 -9.12 11.59 14.57
CA LYS A 111 -7.67 11.69 14.81
C LYS A 111 -6.81 10.95 13.79
N PHE A 112 -7.38 10.01 13.04
CA PHE A 112 -6.66 9.25 12.02
C PHE A 112 -7.08 9.62 10.58
N HIS A 113 -7.93 10.62 10.40
CA HIS A 113 -8.40 10.99 9.06
C HIS A 113 -7.25 11.48 8.18
N GLU A 114 -6.29 12.22 8.76
CA GLU A 114 -5.10 12.68 8.04
C GLU A 114 -4.21 11.52 7.58
N ASP A 115 -3.83 10.62 8.50
CA ASP A 115 -3.02 9.44 8.16
C ASP A 115 -3.71 8.58 7.10
N PHE A 116 -5.02 8.38 7.23
CA PHE A 116 -5.79 7.62 6.25
C PHE A 116 -5.86 8.32 4.90
N SER A 117 -5.98 9.66 4.87
CA SER A 117 -5.89 10.45 3.65
C SER A 117 -4.57 10.23 2.93
N ILE A 118 -3.46 10.20 3.66
CA ILE A 118 -2.13 9.92 3.10
C ILE A 118 -2.11 8.52 2.50
N ILE A 119 -2.59 7.51 3.23
CA ILE A 119 -2.61 6.11 2.79
C ILE A 119 -3.43 5.94 1.50
N ILE A 120 -4.67 6.45 1.46
CA ILE A 120 -5.54 6.23 0.31
C ILE A 120 -5.04 6.97 -0.94
N ASN A 121 -4.56 8.21 -0.80
CA ASN A 121 -3.97 8.96 -1.91
C ASN A 121 -2.66 8.29 -2.40
N SER A 122 -1.90 7.66 -1.49
CA SER A 122 -0.71 6.89 -1.86
C SER A 122 -1.05 5.65 -2.66
N LEU A 123 -2.15 4.96 -2.32
CA LEU A 123 -2.66 3.84 -3.11
C LEU A 123 -3.05 4.29 -4.52
N GLU A 124 -3.72 5.44 -4.65
CA GLU A 124 -4.05 6.03 -5.96
C GLU A 124 -2.81 6.33 -6.79
N LEU A 125 -1.81 6.96 -6.18
CA LEU A 125 -0.53 7.22 -6.84
C LEU A 125 0.13 5.93 -7.32
N ILE A 126 0.23 4.92 -6.46
CA ILE A 126 0.77 3.62 -6.84
C ILE A 126 -0.06 2.96 -7.95
N SER A 127 -1.38 3.18 -7.93
CA SER A 127 -2.28 2.73 -8.98
C SER A 127 -2.00 3.31 -10.35
N ASN A 128 -1.74 4.61 -10.38
CA ASN A 128 -1.35 5.30 -11.60
C ASN A 128 0.06 4.90 -12.03
N PHE A 129 0.95 4.61 -11.08
CA PHE A 129 2.33 4.20 -11.34
C PHE A 129 2.43 2.82 -12.00
N ASP A 130 1.67 1.83 -11.52
CA ASP A 130 1.72 0.45 -12.03
C ASP A 130 0.64 0.14 -13.08
N HIS A 131 -0.19 1.13 -13.45
CA HIS A 131 -1.29 1.03 -14.39
C HIS A 131 -2.34 -0.05 -14.07
N LYS A 132 -2.55 -0.35 -12.78
CA LYS A 132 -3.60 -1.27 -12.32
C LYS A 132 -4.74 -0.50 -11.65
N PRO A 133 -5.95 -1.09 -11.53
CA PRO A 133 -7.02 -0.51 -10.71
C PRO A 133 -6.59 -0.31 -9.24
N LEU A 134 -7.27 0.58 -8.53
CA LEU A 134 -7.05 0.84 -7.09
C LEU A 134 -7.02 -0.45 -6.28
N PHE A 135 -7.92 -1.35 -6.65
CA PHE A 135 -7.98 -2.69 -6.14
C PHE A 135 -7.83 -3.70 -7.27
N TYR A 136 -6.72 -4.42 -7.26
CA TYR A 136 -6.46 -5.54 -8.17
C TYR A 136 -6.86 -6.82 -7.42
N TRP A 137 -8.04 -7.35 -7.74
CA TRP A 137 -8.60 -8.57 -7.18
C TRP A 137 -8.35 -9.76 -8.09
#